data_AF-A0A1X7J627-F1
#
_entry.id   AF-A0A1X7J627-F1
#
_cell.length_a   1.000
_cell.length_b   1.000
_cell.length_c   1.000
_cell.angle_alpha   90.00
_cell.angle_beta   90.00
_cell.angle_gamma   90.00
#
_symmetry.space_group_name_H-M   'P 1'
#
loop_
_entity.id
_entity.type
_entity.pdbx_description
1 polymer ?
#
loop_
_entity_poly.entity_id
_entity_poly.type
_entity_poly.pdbx_seq_one_letter_code
_entity_poly.pdbx_strand_id
1 'polypeptide(L)'
;MKKLGLLLYFMLSCIVLSAHEGEKHEKSTKEDSTHLEQPQVDYSHIQAQQEHEHDEHETKKVTADLDDFPNLHPLMVHFPIVLLLIGAVLAIVNVILLKKEVDWVITGMVLVGALGAYLSGRTFHPHTHDLTEHAKQVLAQHDLWADWTIYLSIAGFVAQAVSQFIFRQKRWAVAVVALLLIASGYAVSRTGHYGAQLVHIEAVGPQGKFLESTEGHAH
;
A
#
# COMPACT_ATOMS: atom_id res chain seq x y z
N MET A 1 18.92 32.64 -3.32
CA MET A 1 17.54 32.75 -3.83
C MET A 1 17.36 32.12 -5.20
N LYS A 2 18.25 32.36 -6.18
CA LYS A 2 18.13 31.80 -7.54
C LYS A 2 18.13 30.25 -7.61
N LYS A 3 18.89 29.57 -6.74
CA LYS A 3 18.93 28.09 -6.67
C LYS A 3 17.70 27.45 -6.01
N LEU A 4 16.95 28.22 -5.21
CA LEU A 4 15.75 27.72 -4.50
C LEU A 4 14.53 27.68 -5.44
N GLY A 5 14.38 28.70 -6.30
CA GLY A 5 13.32 28.73 -7.32
C GLY A 5 13.47 27.64 -8.38
N LEU A 6 14.71 27.32 -8.78
CA LEU A 6 14.97 26.25 -9.76
C LEU A 6 14.63 24.85 -9.21
N LEU A 7 14.86 24.61 -7.92
CA LEU A 7 14.60 23.32 -7.28
C LEU A 7 13.10 23.12 -6.97
N LEU A 8 12.39 24.20 -6.61
CA LEU A 8 10.94 24.19 -6.48
C LEU A 8 10.26 23.96 -7.84
N TYR A 9 10.78 24.57 -8.91
CA TYR A 9 10.32 24.35 -10.29
C TYR A 9 10.55 22.92 -10.77
N PHE A 10 11.70 22.31 -10.43
CA PHE A 10 12.00 20.93 -10.81
C PHE A 10 11.14 19.91 -10.05
N MET A 11 10.91 20.12 -8.74
CA MET A 11 10.01 19.27 -7.95
C MET A 11 8.54 19.38 -8.38
N LEU A 12 8.08 20.58 -8.77
CA LEU A 12 6.72 20.79 -9.25
C LEU A 12 6.51 20.25 -10.68
N SER A 13 7.55 20.28 -11.53
CA SER A 13 7.50 19.77 -12.91
C SER A 13 7.28 18.25 -13.00
N CYS A 14 7.63 17.48 -11.98
CA CYS A 14 7.43 16.03 -11.97
C CYS A 14 5.98 15.62 -11.67
N ILE A 15 5.15 16.53 -11.16
CA ILE A 15 3.77 16.22 -10.73
C ILE A 15 2.76 16.31 -11.89
N VAL A 16 3.08 17.05 -12.95
CA VAL A 16 2.09 17.39 -14.01
C VAL A 16 2.07 16.37 -15.18
N LEU A 17 2.98 15.39 -15.22
CA LEU A 17 3.14 14.51 -16.39
C LEU A 17 2.25 13.25 -16.42
N SER A 18 1.24 13.13 -15.56
CA SER A 18 0.33 11.97 -15.60
C SER A 18 -1.11 12.40 -15.31
N ALA A 19 -1.73 13.03 -16.31
CA ALA A 19 -3.15 13.37 -16.29
C ALA A 19 -3.77 13.29 -17.70
N HIS A 20 -3.79 12.09 -18.29
CA HIS A 20 -4.75 11.63 -19.31
C HIS A 20 -4.48 10.12 -19.50
N GLU A 21 -5.44 9.22 -19.59
CA GLU A 21 -6.48 9.14 -20.62
C GLU A 21 -7.35 7.90 -20.29
N GLY A 22 -8.67 7.97 -20.45
CA GLY A 22 -9.49 6.77 -20.28
C GLY A 22 -11.01 6.98 -20.18
N GLU A 23 -11.63 7.72 -21.10
CA GLU A 23 -13.05 7.50 -21.40
C GLU A 23 -13.17 6.77 -22.73
N LYS A 24 -13.69 5.54 -22.70
CA LYS A 24 -14.46 4.95 -23.81
C LYS A 24 -15.57 4.06 -23.26
N HIS A 25 -16.79 4.58 -23.35
CA HIS A 25 -18.04 3.82 -23.26
C HIS A 25 -18.34 3.15 -24.61
N GLU A 26 -18.68 1.87 -24.58
CA GLU A 26 -19.43 1.14 -25.61
C GLU A 26 -19.95 -0.17 -24.98
N LYS A 27 -21.11 -0.75 -25.22
CA LYS A 27 -22.47 -0.34 -25.63
C LYS A 27 -23.36 -1.52 -25.20
N SER A 28 -24.57 -1.20 -24.74
CA SER A 28 -25.63 -2.15 -24.39
C SER A 28 -26.05 -3.02 -25.59
N THR A 29 -26.22 -4.32 -25.35
CA THR A 29 -27.17 -5.15 -26.08
C THR A 29 -28.06 -5.86 -25.07
N LYS A 30 -29.35 -5.55 -25.15
CA LYS A 30 -30.46 -6.24 -24.47
C LYS A 30 -30.71 -7.58 -25.17
N GLU A 31 -30.94 -8.63 -24.41
CA GLU A 31 -31.92 -9.64 -24.77
C GLU A 31 -32.92 -9.81 -23.62
N ASP A 32 -34.18 -9.72 -24.01
CA ASP A 32 -35.40 -9.79 -23.25
C ASP A 32 -35.95 -11.21 -23.38
N SER A 33 -36.15 -11.92 -22.28
CA SER A 33 -37.21 -12.93 -22.19
C SER A 33 -37.58 -13.14 -20.72
N THR A 34 -38.78 -12.69 -20.40
CA THR A 34 -39.56 -13.03 -19.21
C THR A 34 -39.88 -14.52 -19.16
N HIS A 35 -39.56 -15.19 -18.05
CA HIS A 35 -40.43 -16.24 -17.51
C HIS A 35 -40.25 -16.33 -15.99
N LEU A 36 -41.33 -16.04 -15.28
CA LEU A 36 -41.47 -16.20 -13.83
C LEU A 36 -41.73 -17.68 -13.54
N GLU A 37 -40.86 -18.33 -12.75
CA GLU A 37 -41.28 -19.35 -11.80
C GLU A 37 -40.15 -19.70 -10.81
N GLN A 38 -40.44 -19.48 -9.53
CA GLN A 38 -39.81 -20.08 -8.34
C GLN A 38 -40.96 -20.71 -7.54
N PRO A 39 -40.74 -21.64 -6.57
CA PRO A 39 -39.48 -22.22 -6.08
C PRO A 39 -39.54 -23.74 -5.79
N GLN A 40 -38.43 -24.48 -5.94
CA GLN A 40 -38.13 -25.67 -5.12
C GLN A 40 -36.60 -25.80 -5.00
N VAL A 41 -36.05 -25.62 -3.79
CA VAL A 41 -34.63 -25.87 -3.49
C VAL A 41 -34.55 -27.24 -2.81
N ASP A 42 -34.07 -28.23 -3.55
CA ASP A 42 -33.68 -29.55 -3.05
C ASP A 42 -32.22 -29.47 -2.59
N TYR A 43 -32.02 -29.57 -1.28
CA TYR A 43 -30.69 -29.68 -0.66
C TYR A 43 -30.30 -31.16 -0.57
N SER A 44 -29.85 -31.73 -1.67
CA SER A 44 -29.15 -33.01 -1.64
C SER A 44 -28.16 -33.10 -2.79
N HIS A 45 -26.89 -32.80 -2.53
CA HIS A 45 -25.71 -33.40 -3.19
C HIS A 45 -24.44 -32.87 -2.50
N ILE A 46 -24.23 -33.33 -1.26
CA ILE A 46 -22.88 -33.48 -0.72
C ILE A 46 -22.44 -34.89 -1.12
N GLN A 47 -21.15 -35.02 -1.46
CA GLN A 47 -20.37 -36.25 -1.54
C GLN A 47 -20.28 -36.93 -2.91
N ALA A 48 -19.21 -36.59 -3.66
CA ALA A 48 -18.27 -37.56 -4.23
C ALA A 48 -17.21 -36.84 -5.06
N GLN A 49 -15.98 -36.74 -4.53
CA GLN A 49 -14.76 -37.22 -5.19
C GLN A 49 -13.56 -36.72 -4.39
N GLN A 50 -13.18 -37.55 -3.43
CA GLN A 50 -11.89 -37.54 -2.77
C GLN A 50 -11.34 -38.93 -3.00
N GLU A 51 -10.40 -39.06 -3.95
CA GLU A 51 -9.50 -40.21 -4.06
C GLU A 51 -8.33 -39.81 -4.97
N HIS A 52 -7.26 -39.32 -4.33
CA HIS A 52 -5.93 -39.84 -4.60
C HIS A 52 -5.10 -39.68 -3.33
N GLU A 53 -4.88 -40.82 -2.69
CA GLU A 53 -3.96 -41.02 -1.58
C GLU A 53 -2.53 -40.72 -2.03
N HIS A 54 -1.85 -39.87 -1.25
CA HIS A 54 -0.47 -40.12 -0.89
C HIS A 54 -0.37 -39.93 0.61
N ASP A 55 -0.30 -41.07 1.28
CA ASP A 55 -0.13 -41.24 2.71
C ASP A 55 1.34 -40.96 3.04
N GLU A 56 1.63 -39.75 3.53
CA GLU A 56 2.77 -39.50 4.40
C GLU A 56 2.25 -38.73 5.60
N HIS A 57 2.52 -39.25 6.80
CA HIS A 57 2.35 -38.57 8.08
C HIS A 57 3.23 -37.30 8.10
N GLU A 58 2.82 -36.24 7.39
CA GLU A 58 3.40 -34.92 7.53
C GLU A 58 3.03 -34.41 8.92
N THR A 59 3.99 -34.46 9.84
CA THR A 59 3.99 -33.59 11.01
C THR A 59 3.86 -32.17 10.49
N LYS A 60 2.63 -31.63 10.50
CA LYS A 60 2.33 -30.27 10.05
C LYS A 60 3.30 -29.31 10.73
N LYS A 61 4.26 -28.78 9.97
CA LYS A 61 5.31 -27.91 10.50
C LYS A 61 4.63 -26.71 11.13
N VAL A 62 4.99 -26.39 12.37
CA VAL A 62 4.36 -25.27 13.13
C VAL A 62 4.73 -23.92 12.50
N THR A 63 5.83 -23.86 11.75
CA THR A 63 6.32 -22.65 11.08
C THR A 63 6.13 -22.77 9.56
N ALA A 64 5.50 -21.76 8.95
CA ALA A 64 5.44 -21.62 7.50
C ALA A 64 6.81 -21.15 6.95
N ASP A 65 7.19 -21.66 5.78
CA ASP A 65 8.30 -21.19 4.98
C ASP A 65 7.84 -20.01 4.08
N LEU A 66 8.78 -19.26 3.48
CA LEU A 66 8.41 -18.08 2.68
C LEU A 66 7.58 -18.44 1.43
N ASP A 67 7.79 -19.64 0.89
CA ASP A 67 7.08 -20.14 -0.29
C ASP A 67 5.64 -20.58 0.03
N ASP A 68 5.28 -20.72 1.31
CA ASP A 68 3.93 -21.06 1.75
C ASP A 68 2.95 -19.87 1.66
N PHE A 69 3.46 -18.65 1.42
CA PHE A 69 2.65 -17.44 1.34
C PHE A 69 2.25 -17.13 -0.11
N PRO A 70 0.94 -16.97 -0.41
CA PRO A 70 0.48 -16.65 -1.76
C PRO A 70 0.93 -15.26 -2.24
N ASN A 71 1.26 -14.35 -1.31
CA ASN A 71 2.01 -13.16 -1.62
C ASN A 71 3.02 -12.82 -0.51
N LEU A 72 4.20 -12.35 -0.92
CA LEU A 72 5.21 -11.79 -0.01
C LEU A 72 4.91 -10.33 0.35
N HIS A 73 3.88 -9.74 -0.26
CA HIS A 73 3.51 -8.34 -0.13
C HIS A 73 3.43 -7.88 1.34
N PRO A 74 2.76 -8.59 2.28
CA PRO A 74 2.63 -8.14 3.66
C PRO A 74 3.97 -8.09 4.41
N LEU A 75 4.88 -9.02 4.12
CA LEU A 75 6.19 -9.10 4.76
C LEU A 75 7.12 -7.99 4.24
N MET A 76 7.06 -7.70 2.95
CA MET A 76 7.90 -6.70 2.29
C MET A 76 7.40 -5.26 2.47
N VAL A 77 6.14 -5.06 2.86
CA VAL A 77 5.57 -3.71 3.10
C VAL A 77 5.63 -3.25 4.54
N HIS A 78 5.20 -4.06 5.50
CA HIS A 78 4.90 -3.55 6.84
C HIS A 78 6.17 -3.08 7.57
N PHE A 79 7.26 -3.84 7.46
CA PHE A 79 8.49 -3.47 8.15
C PHE A 79 9.18 -2.24 7.52
N PRO A 80 9.42 -2.17 6.19
CA PRO A 80 10.04 -0.99 5.60
C PRO A 80 9.20 0.28 5.68
N ILE A 81 7.86 0.18 5.56
CA ILE A 81 6.98 1.36 5.60
C ILE A 81 6.99 2.03 6.99
N VAL A 82 7.09 1.25 8.07
CA VAL A 82 7.20 1.81 9.43
C VAL A 82 8.48 2.65 9.58
N LEU A 83 9.56 2.30 8.88
CA LEU A 83 10.79 3.11 8.89
C LEU A 83 10.56 4.51 8.29
N LEU A 84 9.65 4.68 7.32
CA LEU A 84 9.29 6.01 6.82
C LEU A 84 8.60 6.85 7.90
N LEU A 85 7.70 6.24 8.69
CA LEU A 85 7.01 6.93 9.78
C LEU A 85 7.98 7.35 10.89
N ILE A 86 8.88 6.44 11.29
CA ILE A 86 9.93 6.75 12.28
C ILE A 86 10.88 7.82 11.73
N GLY A 87 11.28 7.71 10.46
CA GLY A 87 12.10 8.68 9.76
C GLY A 87 11.47 10.08 9.73
N ALA A 88 10.15 10.17 9.51
CA ALA A 88 9.41 11.43 9.56
C ALA A 88 9.45 12.07 10.96
N VAL A 89 9.22 11.27 12.02
CA VAL A 89 9.30 11.75 13.41
C VAL A 89 10.71 12.25 13.74
N LEU A 90 11.75 11.47 13.37
CA LEU A 90 13.14 11.88 13.57
C LEU A 90 13.48 13.13 12.77
N ALA A 91 12.96 13.29 11.55
CA ALA A 91 13.18 14.49 10.75
C ALA A 91 12.58 15.74 11.42
N ILE A 92 11.38 15.65 12.00
CA ILE A 92 10.77 16.73 12.79
C ILE A 92 11.69 17.11 13.97
N VAL A 93 12.13 16.11 14.73
CA VAL A 93 13.05 16.34 15.87
C VAL A 93 14.36 16.95 15.39
N ASN A 94 14.88 16.51 14.24
CA ASN A 94 16.15 16.98 13.70
C ASN A 94 16.08 18.42 13.17
N VAL A 95 14.90 18.96 12.85
CA VAL A 95 14.74 20.41 12.56
C VAL A 95 15.20 21.27 13.74
N ILE A 96 14.98 20.77 14.97
CA ILE A 96 15.34 21.46 16.21
C ILE A 96 16.78 21.13 16.61
N LEU A 97 17.15 19.83 16.58
CA LEU A 97 18.43 19.36 17.10
C LEU A 97 19.61 19.59 16.14
N LEU A 98 19.39 19.45 14.82
CA LEU A 98 20.41 19.57 13.76
C LEU A 98 21.66 18.73 14.05
N LYS A 99 21.43 17.50 14.53
CA LYS A 99 22.49 16.57 14.88
C LYS A 99 22.82 15.71 13.67
N LYS A 100 24.10 15.61 13.34
CA LYS A 100 24.57 14.84 12.18
C LYS A 100 24.30 13.34 12.34
N GLU A 101 24.37 12.85 13.57
CA GLU A 101 24.11 11.46 13.92
C GLU A 101 22.65 11.09 13.62
N VAL A 102 21.71 11.95 14.04
CA VAL A 102 20.27 11.77 13.77
C VAL A 102 20.01 11.83 12.27
N ASP A 103 20.70 12.73 11.57
CA ASP A 103 20.55 12.92 10.13
C ASP A 103 21.00 11.69 9.31
N TRP A 104 22.08 11.02 9.71
CA TRP A 104 22.49 9.75 9.09
C TRP A 104 21.49 8.62 9.36
N VAL A 105 20.92 8.57 10.56
CA VAL A 105 19.86 7.60 10.89
C VAL A 105 18.62 7.84 10.01
N ILE A 106 18.20 9.10 9.83
CA ILE A 106 17.10 9.47 8.93
C ILE A 106 17.41 9.00 7.51
N THR A 107 18.62 9.25 6.99
CA THR A 107 18.99 8.82 5.64
C THR A 107 18.85 7.31 5.46
N GLY A 108 19.34 6.52 6.42
CA GLY A 108 19.21 5.06 6.38
C GLY A 108 17.75 4.60 6.41
N MET A 109 16.94 5.13 7.34
CA MET A 109 15.52 4.80 7.46
C MET A 109 14.73 5.15 6.21
N VAL A 110 14.92 6.35 5.68
CA VAL A 110 14.21 6.84 4.50
C VAL A 110 14.63 6.06 3.26
N LEU A 111 15.92 5.72 3.11
CA LEU A 111 16.39 4.89 2.00
C LEU A 111 15.72 3.51 2.00
N VAL A 112 15.78 2.80 3.13
CA VAL A 112 15.20 1.45 3.26
C VAL A 112 13.68 1.51 3.10
N GLY A 113 13.03 2.51 3.71
CA GLY A 113 11.60 2.70 3.61
C GLY A 113 11.12 3.03 2.19
N ALA A 114 11.82 3.92 1.48
CA ALA A 114 11.50 4.26 0.10
C ALA A 114 11.70 3.07 -0.84
N LEU A 115 12.78 2.31 -0.64
CA LEU A 115 13.03 1.09 -1.41
C LEU A 115 11.96 0.02 -1.16
N GLY A 116 11.56 -0.19 0.10
CA GLY A 116 10.50 -1.13 0.45
C GLY A 116 9.15 -0.73 -0.15
N ALA A 117 8.79 0.56 -0.08
CA ALA A 117 7.59 1.07 -0.73
C ALA A 117 7.62 0.86 -2.25
N TYR A 118 8.76 1.15 -2.90
CA TYR A 118 8.92 0.96 -4.34
C TYR A 118 8.80 -0.51 -4.75
N LEU A 119 9.51 -1.42 -4.07
CA LEU A 119 9.48 -2.85 -4.37
C LEU A 119 8.09 -3.43 -4.15
N SER A 120 7.38 -2.99 -3.11
CA SER A 120 6.00 -3.39 -2.89
C SER A 120 5.08 -2.95 -4.03
N GLY A 121 5.09 -1.66 -4.36
CA GLY A 121 4.14 -1.12 -5.34
C GLY A 121 4.42 -1.56 -6.77
N ARG A 122 5.65 -2.00 -7.09
CA ARG A 122 6.05 -2.33 -8.46
C ARG A 122 6.38 -3.80 -8.70
N THR A 123 6.97 -4.49 -7.72
CA THR A 123 7.45 -5.87 -7.89
C THR A 123 6.53 -6.89 -7.25
N PHE A 124 5.95 -6.56 -6.09
CA PHE A 124 5.10 -7.47 -5.32
C PHE A 124 3.62 -7.05 -5.31
N HIS A 125 3.19 -6.28 -6.31
CA HIS A 125 1.82 -5.80 -6.38
C HIS A 125 0.86 -6.95 -6.70
N PRO A 126 -0.13 -7.25 -5.83
CA PRO A 126 -1.05 -8.36 -6.05
C PRO A 126 -2.00 -8.07 -7.21
N HIS A 127 -2.29 -9.08 -8.03
CA HIS A 127 -3.33 -8.99 -9.05
C HIS A 127 -4.66 -9.49 -8.48
N THR A 128 -5.68 -8.67 -8.56
CA THR A 128 -7.05 -9.01 -8.14
C THR A 128 -7.94 -9.18 -9.36
N HIS A 129 -8.74 -10.24 -9.39
CA HIS A 129 -9.75 -10.50 -10.42
C HIS A 129 -11.15 -10.50 -9.80
N ASP A 130 -12.19 -10.29 -10.62
CA ASP A 130 -13.61 -10.42 -10.24
C ASP A 130 -14.10 -9.59 -9.04
N LEU A 131 -13.55 -8.38 -8.89
CA LEU A 131 -13.98 -7.44 -7.85
C LEU A 131 -15.32 -6.77 -8.16
N THR A 132 -16.09 -6.45 -7.12
CA THR A 132 -17.26 -5.57 -7.23
C THR A 132 -16.83 -4.17 -7.69
N GLU A 133 -17.74 -3.42 -8.32
CA GLU A 133 -17.42 -2.06 -8.78
C GLU A 133 -17.00 -1.13 -7.63
N HIS A 134 -17.55 -1.31 -6.44
CA HIS A 134 -17.15 -0.56 -5.25
C HIS A 134 -15.73 -0.95 -4.78
N ALA A 135 -15.43 -2.25 -4.70
CA ALA A 135 -14.10 -2.73 -4.31
C ALA A 135 -13.00 -2.25 -5.27
N LYS A 136 -13.29 -2.17 -6.59
CA LYS A 136 -12.37 -1.58 -7.58
C LYS A 136 -12.07 -0.11 -7.30
N GLN A 137 -13.06 0.68 -6.88
CA GLN A 137 -12.85 2.09 -6.55
C GLN A 137 -11.99 2.25 -5.28
N VAL A 138 -12.22 1.41 -4.27
CA VAL A 138 -11.40 1.39 -3.05
C VAL A 138 -9.97 0.98 -3.37
N LEU A 139 -9.77 -0.04 -4.22
CA LEU A 139 -8.44 -0.46 -4.68
C LEU A 139 -7.72 0.64 -5.46
N ALA A 140 -8.41 1.33 -6.37
CA ALA A 140 -7.84 2.47 -7.09
C ALA A 140 -7.39 3.59 -6.14
N GLN A 141 -8.11 3.84 -5.04
CA GLN A 141 -7.66 4.77 -4.01
C GLN A 141 -6.45 4.24 -3.24
N HIS A 142 -6.44 2.96 -2.85
CA HIS A 142 -5.28 2.34 -2.21
C HIS A 142 -4.01 2.53 -3.05
N ASP A 143 -4.09 2.22 -4.34
CA ASP A 143 -2.97 2.30 -5.29
C ASP A 143 -2.50 3.73 -5.50
N LEU A 144 -3.45 4.68 -5.63
CA LEU A 144 -3.14 6.10 -5.74
C LEU A 144 -2.30 6.58 -4.56
N TRP A 145 -2.72 6.26 -3.32
CA TRP A 145 -1.97 6.67 -2.13
C TRP A 145 -0.66 5.90 -1.97
N ALA A 146 -0.58 4.65 -2.45
CA ALA A 146 0.65 3.87 -2.47
C ALA A 146 1.68 4.52 -3.42
N ASP A 147 1.26 4.97 -4.60
CA ASP A 147 2.12 5.72 -5.52
C ASP A 147 2.57 7.05 -4.91
N TRP A 148 1.67 7.80 -4.25
CA TRP A 148 2.07 9.00 -3.50
C TRP A 148 3.10 8.71 -2.42
N THR A 149 2.97 7.59 -1.71
CA THR A 149 3.97 7.13 -0.73
C THR A 149 5.34 6.94 -1.38
N ILE A 150 5.39 6.27 -2.54
CA ILE A 150 6.61 6.03 -3.30
C ILE A 150 7.23 7.36 -3.75
N TYR A 151 6.45 8.22 -4.41
CA TYR A 151 6.98 9.48 -4.94
C TYR A 151 7.48 10.42 -3.84
N LEU A 152 6.73 10.55 -2.74
CA LEU A 152 7.10 11.44 -1.64
C LEU A 152 8.29 10.88 -0.83
N SER A 153 8.39 9.57 -0.66
CA SER A 153 9.54 8.96 0.04
C SER A 153 10.83 9.06 -0.77
N ILE A 154 10.77 8.85 -2.10
CA ILE A 154 11.92 9.05 -2.99
C ILE A 154 12.31 10.54 -3.02
N ALA A 155 11.35 11.45 -3.17
CA ALA A 155 11.61 12.89 -3.11
C ALA A 155 12.21 13.30 -1.75
N GLY A 156 11.70 12.74 -0.64
CA GLY A 156 12.23 12.92 0.71
C GLY A 156 13.67 12.41 0.84
N PHE A 157 14.00 11.25 0.27
CA PHE A 157 15.35 10.71 0.25
C PHE A 157 16.32 11.62 -0.53
N VAL A 158 15.93 12.06 -1.73
CA VAL A 158 16.75 12.98 -2.54
C VAL A 158 16.94 14.30 -1.81
N ALA A 159 15.88 14.86 -1.22
CA ALA A 159 15.96 16.07 -0.42
C ALA A 159 16.88 15.89 0.79
N GLN A 160 16.87 14.72 1.44
CA GLN A 160 17.74 14.39 2.57
C GLN A 160 19.21 14.35 2.14
N ALA A 161 19.53 13.66 1.04
CA ALA A 161 20.88 13.64 0.48
C ALA A 161 21.36 15.05 0.09
N VAL A 162 20.51 15.84 -0.56
CA VAL A 162 20.82 17.23 -0.93
C VAL A 162 21.03 18.10 0.32
N SER A 163 20.20 17.94 1.35
CA SER A 163 20.34 18.62 2.64
C SER A 163 21.70 18.31 3.28
N GLN A 164 22.11 17.04 3.26
CA GLN A 164 23.39 16.57 3.79
C GLN A 164 24.59 17.11 3.04
N PHE A 165 24.67 16.87 1.73
CA PHE A 165 25.89 17.09 0.97
C PHE A 165 26.00 18.51 0.40
N ILE A 166 24.88 19.13 0.03
CA ILE A 166 24.86 20.45 -0.62
C ILE A 166 24.60 21.56 0.40
N PHE A 167 23.54 21.41 1.20
CA PHE A 167 23.13 22.47 2.14
C PHE A 167 23.74 22.34 3.53
N ARG A 168 24.49 21.27 3.82
CA ARG A 168 25.16 20.99 5.10
C ARG A 168 24.22 21.17 6.30
N GLN A 169 23.02 20.58 6.21
CA GLN A 169 22.00 20.56 7.25
C GLN A 169 21.54 21.95 7.72
N LYS A 170 21.41 22.90 6.79
CA LYS A 170 20.71 24.16 7.11
C LYS A 170 19.28 23.86 7.56
N ARG A 171 18.83 24.54 8.63
CA ARG A 171 17.49 24.38 9.22
C ARG A 171 16.35 24.32 8.20
N TRP A 172 16.34 25.24 7.23
CA TRP A 172 15.29 25.27 6.21
C TRP A 172 15.32 24.03 5.30
N ALA A 173 16.50 23.46 5.01
CA ALA A 173 16.63 22.26 4.18
C ALA A 173 16.15 21.03 4.95
N VAL A 174 16.53 20.90 6.23
CA VAL A 174 16.01 19.85 7.13
C VAL A 174 14.49 19.98 7.30
N ALA A 175 13.95 21.20 7.38
CA ALA A 175 12.50 21.43 7.43
C ALA A 175 11.77 20.99 6.16
N VAL A 176 12.37 21.18 4.98
CA VAL A 176 11.83 20.67 3.71
C VAL A 176 11.80 19.13 3.71
N VAL A 177 12.86 18.48 4.19
CA VAL A 177 12.88 17.01 4.36
C VAL A 177 11.75 16.58 5.28
N ALA A 178 11.62 17.19 6.46
CA ALA A 178 10.58 16.84 7.42
C ALA A 178 9.18 16.99 6.80
N LEU A 179 8.93 18.06 6.04
CA LEU A 179 7.66 18.27 5.35
C LEU A 179 7.34 17.16 4.33
N LEU A 180 8.32 16.77 3.52
CA LEU A 180 8.15 15.68 2.54
C LEU A 180 7.87 14.34 3.23
N LEU A 181 8.58 14.05 4.32
CA LEU A 181 8.39 12.80 5.06
C LEU A 181 7.07 12.78 5.84
N ILE A 182 6.59 13.92 6.35
CA ILE A 182 5.25 14.03 6.92
C ILE A 182 4.19 13.76 5.85
N ALA A 183 4.33 14.37 4.66
CA ALA A 183 3.41 14.12 3.56
C ALA A 183 3.43 12.65 3.13
N SER A 184 4.61 12.03 3.08
CA SER A 184 4.76 10.59 2.84
C SER A 184 4.06 9.76 3.93
N GLY A 185 4.24 10.09 5.21
CA GLY A 185 3.56 9.39 6.31
C GLY A 185 2.03 9.54 6.29
N TYR A 186 1.52 10.68 5.83
CA TYR A 186 0.09 10.85 5.57
C TYR A 186 -0.39 9.94 4.44
N ALA A 187 0.35 9.87 3.33
CA ALA A 187 0.03 8.98 2.22
C ALA A 187 0.03 7.50 2.67
N VAL A 188 1.03 7.08 3.44
CA VAL A 188 1.10 5.74 4.06
C VAL A 188 -0.16 5.44 4.87
N SER A 189 -0.60 6.40 5.68
CA SER A 189 -1.79 6.25 6.52
C SER A 189 -3.06 6.06 5.68
N ARG A 190 -3.17 6.77 4.56
CA ARG A 190 -4.28 6.62 3.61
C ARG A 190 -4.24 5.28 2.88
N THR A 191 -3.08 4.85 2.39
CA THR A 191 -2.88 3.53 1.79
C THR A 191 -3.30 2.42 2.76
N GLY A 192 -2.83 2.50 4.02
CA GLY A 192 -3.19 1.56 5.07
C GLY A 192 -4.70 1.54 5.36
N HIS A 193 -5.34 2.71 5.40
CA HIS A 193 -6.79 2.81 5.62
C HIS A 193 -7.59 2.10 4.52
N TYR A 194 -7.30 2.37 3.24
CA TYR A 194 -7.97 1.69 2.13
C TYR A 194 -7.59 0.21 2.05
N GLY A 195 -6.37 -0.16 2.44
CA GLY A 195 -5.95 -1.56 2.52
C GLY A 195 -6.74 -2.34 3.58
N ALA A 196 -6.96 -1.74 4.75
CA ALA A 196 -7.79 -2.34 5.79
C ALA A 196 -9.26 -2.47 5.33
N GLN A 197 -9.80 -1.46 4.64
CA GLN A 197 -11.14 -1.54 4.05
C GLN A 197 -11.25 -2.68 3.03
N LEU A 198 -10.28 -2.83 2.13
CA LEU A 198 -10.27 -3.92 1.15
C LEU A 198 -10.35 -5.29 1.83
N VAL A 199 -9.53 -5.52 2.86
CA VAL A 199 -9.45 -6.83 3.53
C VAL A 199 -10.69 -7.10 4.40
N HIS A 200 -11.15 -6.11 5.18
CA HIS A 200 -12.15 -6.33 6.23
C HIS A 200 -13.59 -6.01 5.81
N ILE A 201 -13.80 -5.13 4.83
CA ILE A 201 -15.14 -4.71 4.38
C ILE A 201 -15.43 -5.29 2.99
N GLU A 202 -14.51 -5.13 2.04
CA GLU A 202 -14.70 -5.57 0.65
C GLU A 202 -14.35 -7.06 0.43
N ALA A 203 -13.86 -7.76 1.45
CA ALA A 203 -13.45 -9.17 1.39
C ALA A 203 -12.33 -9.48 0.39
N VAL A 204 -11.53 -8.48 0.02
CA VAL A 204 -10.43 -8.59 -0.94
C VAL A 204 -9.14 -8.88 -0.18
N GLY A 205 -8.82 -10.17 -0.05
CA GLY A 205 -7.62 -10.67 0.62
C GLY A 205 -7.91 -11.92 1.46
N PRO A 206 -6.91 -12.46 2.18
CA PRO A 206 -7.14 -13.55 3.11
C PRO A 206 -8.00 -13.04 4.26
N GLN A 207 -9.32 -13.22 4.14
CA GLN A 207 -10.23 -12.96 5.24
C GLN A 207 -9.92 -13.92 6.36
N GLY A 208 -9.70 -13.39 7.57
CA GLY A 208 -9.57 -14.21 8.76
C GLY A 208 -10.88 -14.95 8.99
N LYS A 209 -10.97 -16.19 8.52
CA LYS A 209 -12.12 -17.11 8.69
C LYS A 209 -12.51 -17.34 10.16
N PHE A 210 -11.72 -16.81 11.10
CA PHE A 210 -11.86 -16.95 12.54
C PHE A 210 -12.00 -15.60 13.27
N LEU A 211 -12.21 -14.49 12.54
CA LEU A 211 -12.49 -13.21 13.16
C LEU A 211 -13.96 -13.16 13.56
N GLU A 212 -14.22 -13.02 14.87
CA GLU A 212 -15.56 -12.87 15.41
C GLU A 212 -16.15 -11.51 14.96
N SER A 213 -17.18 -11.53 14.13
CA SER A 213 -17.94 -10.32 13.81
C SER A 213 -18.92 -10.03 14.94
N THR A 214 -18.82 -8.84 15.54
CA THR A 214 -19.69 -8.41 16.65
C THR A 214 -21.11 -8.04 16.19
N GLU A 215 -21.69 -8.78 15.24
CA GLU A 215 -23.07 -8.55 14.75
C GLU A 215 -24.08 -9.54 15.36
N GLY A 216 -23.82 -10.03 16.58
CA GLY A 216 -24.61 -11.08 17.24
C GLY A 216 -25.29 -10.71 18.56
N HIS A 217 -25.33 -9.44 18.96
CA HIS A 217 -25.99 -9.02 20.22
C HIS A 217 -26.96 -7.86 20.02
N ALA A 218 -28.11 -8.15 19.41
CA ALA A 218 -29.33 -7.37 19.61
C ALA A 218 -30.16 -8.04 20.71
N HIS A 219 -30.33 -7.35 21.83
CA HIS A 219 -31.34 -7.63 22.85
C HIS A 219 -32.70 -7.11 22.40
#